data_AF-A0A0J1E9Z8-F1
#
_entry.id   AF-A0A0J1E9Z8-F1
#
_cell.length_a   1.000
_cell.length_b   1.000
_cell.length_c   1.000
_cell.angle_alpha   90.00
_cell.angle_beta   90.00
_cell.angle_gamma   90.00
#
_symmetry.space_group_name_H-M   'P 1'
#
loop_
_entity.id
_entity.type
_entity.pdbx_description
1 polymer ?
#
loop_
_entity_poly.entity_id
_entity_poly.type
_entity_poly.pdbx_seq_one_letter_code
_entity_poly.pdbx_strand_id
1 'polypeptide(L)'
;MGNLGVVSAMVSVIFGLLLGGNTARADEPSASADPVVMPVELFFKEMQLFARRVPVGNKKLEQEDSLKKLREEIHVKFDGVILQYDARIESVDWRNELATIKTHSPIRKYKPSARLPFNITTTQPIVIPMSRGEAGALQTRKPLVFCGTLSFQDGKWGAVGRPPASQSIFWIRSENYKQVISIGTFITKDYSVSLGDEEIFAIHPEQEAE
;
A
#
# COMPACT_ATOMS: atom_id res chain seq x y z
N MET A 1 46.24 -13.48 43.32
CA MET A 1 44.79 -13.28 43.61
C MET A 1 44.21 -12.41 42.50
N GLY A 2 43.13 -12.85 41.85
CA GLY A 2 42.31 -12.03 40.94
C GLY A 2 42.54 -12.25 39.45
N ASN A 3 41.49 -12.68 38.75
CA ASN A 3 41.42 -13.34 37.43
C ASN A 3 41.30 -12.42 36.20
N LEU A 4 41.66 -13.00 35.04
CA LEU A 4 41.13 -12.90 33.65
C LEU A 4 40.56 -11.55 33.16
N GLY A 5 41.08 -11.00 32.05
CA GLY A 5 40.66 -11.31 30.66
C GLY A 5 40.55 -9.96 29.94
N VAL A 6 40.84 -9.76 28.65
CA VAL A 6 40.37 -10.46 27.46
C VAL A 6 41.27 -10.04 26.28
N VAL A 7 41.48 -11.00 25.39
CA VAL A 7 42.20 -10.95 24.11
C VAL A 7 41.48 -10.03 23.11
N SER A 8 42.21 -9.17 22.37
CA SER A 8 41.70 -8.56 21.14
C SER A 8 42.68 -8.85 20.00
N ALA A 9 42.19 -9.62 19.03
CA ALA A 9 42.93 -10.11 17.88
C ALA A 9 43.01 -9.04 16.78
N MET A 10 44.22 -8.87 16.23
CA MET A 10 44.46 -8.27 14.92
C MET A 10 43.79 -9.08 13.81
N VAL A 11 43.12 -8.44 12.84
CA VAL A 11 43.23 -8.78 11.42
C VAL A 11 43.06 -7.51 10.56
N SER A 12 43.97 -7.40 9.60
CA SER A 12 44.30 -6.25 8.76
C SER A 12 43.26 -5.85 7.72
N VAL A 13 43.14 -4.52 7.52
CA VAL A 13 42.55 -3.88 6.35
C VAL A 13 43.54 -3.99 5.18
N ILE A 14 43.15 -4.62 4.07
CA ILE A 14 43.92 -4.57 2.83
C ILE A 14 43.33 -3.47 1.94
N PHE A 15 44.14 -2.44 1.77
CA PHE A 15 44.02 -1.37 0.78
C PHE A 15 44.60 -1.87 -0.55
N GLY A 16 43.90 -1.61 -1.66
CA GLY A 16 44.37 -1.86 -3.02
C GLY A 16 43.93 -0.76 -3.98
N LEU A 17 44.60 0.39 -3.91
CA LEU A 17 44.84 1.33 -5.02
C LEU A 17 45.77 0.59 -6.04
N LEU A 18 45.81 0.79 -7.37
CA LEU A 18 45.57 1.96 -8.21
C LEU A 18 45.85 1.56 -9.69
N LEU A 19 45.26 2.31 -10.64
CA LEU A 19 45.72 2.67 -12.00
C LEU A 19 45.01 2.03 -13.22
N GLY A 20 44.27 2.89 -13.93
CA GLY A 20 44.41 3.01 -15.39
C GLY A 20 43.13 3.24 -16.19
N GLY A 21 42.90 4.48 -16.66
CA GLY A 21 42.24 4.73 -17.94
C GLY A 21 40.87 5.42 -17.92
N ASN A 22 40.84 6.66 -18.39
CA ASN A 22 39.67 7.48 -18.73
C ASN A 22 38.51 6.72 -19.39
N THR A 23 37.34 6.74 -18.78
CA THR A 23 36.18 7.52 -19.24
C THR A 23 35.12 7.46 -18.15
N ALA A 24 34.76 8.64 -17.62
CA ALA A 24 33.59 8.79 -16.80
C ALA A 24 32.37 8.42 -17.65
N ARG A 25 31.91 7.18 -17.53
CA ARG A 25 30.54 6.84 -17.91
C ARG A 25 29.71 7.25 -16.71
N ALA A 26 29.00 8.36 -16.85
CA ALA A 26 27.91 8.68 -15.96
C ALA A 26 26.98 7.46 -15.99
N ASP A 27 26.91 6.72 -14.88
CA ASP A 27 25.82 5.80 -14.66
C ASP A 27 24.56 6.66 -14.62
N GLU A 28 23.87 6.72 -15.75
CA GLU A 28 22.47 7.12 -15.78
C GLU A 28 21.75 6.31 -14.70
N PRO A 29 20.91 6.92 -13.86
CA PRO A 29 20.17 6.15 -12.87
C PRO A 29 19.27 5.19 -13.66
N SER A 30 19.59 3.91 -13.60
CA SER A 30 18.78 2.85 -14.17
C SER A 30 17.37 3.00 -13.63
N ALA A 31 16.47 3.51 -14.48
CA ALA A 31 15.06 3.67 -14.20
C ALA A 31 14.37 2.30 -14.27
N SER A 32 14.72 1.41 -13.35
CA SER A 32 13.96 0.23 -13.01
C SER A 32 14.31 -0.16 -11.58
N ALA A 33 13.92 0.69 -10.62
CA ALA A 33 13.79 0.18 -9.27
C ALA A 33 12.72 -0.90 -9.31
N ASP A 34 13.07 -2.13 -8.90
CA ASP A 34 12.11 -3.21 -8.77
C ASP A 34 10.89 -2.72 -7.97
N PRO A 35 9.66 -3.09 -8.37
CA PRO A 35 8.47 -2.59 -7.70
C PRO A 35 8.50 -3.00 -6.23
N VAL A 36 8.35 -2.01 -5.35
CA VAL A 36 8.41 -2.22 -3.91
C VAL A 36 7.14 -2.92 -3.44
N VAL A 37 7.28 -4.18 -3.02
CA VAL A 37 6.18 -4.92 -2.37
C VAL A 37 6.12 -4.52 -0.89
N MET A 38 4.96 -4.04 -0.46
CA MET A 38 4.70 -3.52 0.86
C MET A 38 3.55 -4.29 1.54
N PRO A 39 3.81 -4.94 2.69
CA PRO A 39 2.75 -5.48 3.53
C PRO A 39 1.83 -4.36 4.04
N VAL A 40 0.55 -4.65 4.18
CA VAL A 40 -0.46 -3.67 4.66
C VAL A 40 -0.15 -3.07 6.03
N GLU A 41 0.49 -3.82 6.93
CA GLU A 41 0.89 -3.32 8.25
C GLU A 41 1.98 -2.26 8.12
N LEU A 42 2.91 -2.44 7.19
CA LEU A 42 3.98 -1.47 6.92
C LEU A 42 3.40 -0.23 6.26
N PHE A 43 2.51 -0.40 5.27
CA PHE A 43 1.75 0.71 4.66
C PHE A 43 1.04 1.53 5.75
N PHE A 44 0.29 0.88 6.62
CA PHE A 44 -0.43 1.52 7.71
C PHE A 44 0.51 2.30 8.63
N LYS A 45 1.60 1.66 9.07
CA LYS A 45 2.60 2.28 9.95
C LYS A 45 3.23 3.51 9.31
N GLU A 46 3.64 3.40 8.05
CA GLU A 46 4.25 4.51 7.31
C GLU A 46 3.26 5.67 7.15
N MET A 47 2.02 5.41 6.70
CA MET A 47 0.98 6.43 6.58
C MET A 47 0.77 7.22 7.89
N GLN A 48 0.76 6.53 9.04
CA GLN A 48 0.62 7.19 10.35
C GLN A 48 1.86 8.00 10.73
N LEU A 49 3.07 7.58 10.33
CA LEU A 49 4.30 8.34 10.54
C LEU A 49 4.36 9.60 9.67
N PHE A 50 3.91 9.54 8.41
CA PHE A 50 3.82 10.71 7.53
C PHE A 50 2.91 11.79 8.12
N ALA A 51 1.74 11.37 8.55
CA ALA A 51 0.77 12.23 9.21
C ALA A 51 1.34 13.02 10.40
N ARG A 52 2.28 12.42 11.13
CA ARG A 52 2.92 13.03 12.30
C ARG A 52 4.04 14.00 11.91
N ARG A 53 4.65 13.83 10.75
CA ARG A 53 5.73 14.70 10.22
C ARG A 53 5.18 15.94 9.53
N VAL A 54 3.91 15.92 9.13
CA VAL A 54 3.20 17.06 8.55
C VAL A 54 2.12 17.53 9.53
N PRO A 55 2.48 18.28 10.60
CA PRO A 55 1.51 18.72 11.60
C PRO A 55 0.51 19.70 10.98
N VAL A 56 -0.74 19.63 11.45
CA VAL A 56 -1.83 20.48 10.97
C VAL A 56 -1.63 21.91 11.48
N GLY A 57 -1.63 22.88 10.56
CA GLY A 57 -1.57 24.31 10.88
C GLY A 57 -2.74 24.82 11.74
N ASN A 58 -2.54 25.95 12.40
CA ASN A 58 -3.54 26.52 13.31
C ASN A 58 -4.57 27.38 12.55
N LYS A 59 -4.14 28.02 11.45
CA LYS A 59 -5.00 28.84 10.60
C LYS A 59 -5.49 28.06 9.37
N LYS A 60 -6.58 28.52 8.77
CA LYS A 60 -7.18 27.87 7.59
C LYS A 60 -6.19 27.73 6.42
N LEU A 61 -5.45 28.79 6.09
CA LEU A 61 -4.44 28.75 5.02
C LEU A 61 -3.36 27.70 5.32
N GLU A 62 -2.82 27.70 6.54
CA GLU A 62 -1.81 26.74 6.98
C GLU A 62 -2.34 25.29 6.96
N GLN A 63 -3.63 25.09 7.23
CA GLN A 63 -4.28 23.78 7.13
C GLN A 63 -4.36 23.29 5.68
N GLU A 64 -4.72 24.17 4.75
CA GLU A 64 -4.78 23.87 3.32
C GLU A 64 -3.38 23.54 2.77
N ASP A 65 -2.36 24.32 3.15
CA ASP A 65 -0.97 24.07 2.77
C ASP A 65 -0.44 22.75 3.35
N SER A 66 -0.73 22.47 4.63
CA SER A 66 -0.34 21.21 5.27
C SER A 66 -1.00 20.00 4.61
N LEU A 67 -2.28 20.13 4.24
CA LEU A 67 -3.01 19.07 3.55
C LEU A 67 -2.47 18.83 2.14
N LYS A 68 -2.15 19.90 1.40
CA LYS A 68 -1.54 19.80 0.08
C LYS A 68 -0.19 19.08 0.14
N LYS A 69 0.69 19.52 1.05
CA LYS A 69 1.99 18.89 1.28
C LYS A 69 1.86 17.41 1.65
N LEU A 70 0.91 17.08 2.52
CA LEU A 70 0.64 15.71 2.91
C LEU A 70 0.26 14.83 1.70
N ARG A 71 -0.62 15.33 0.82
CA ARG A 71 -1.03 14.61 -0.40
C ARG A 71 0.15 14.40 -1.36
N GLU A 72 0.97 15.43 -1.56
CA GLU A 72 2.20 15.33 -2.36
C GLU A 72 3.15 14.26 -1.81
N GLU A 73 3.38 14.24 -0.50
CA GLU A 73 4.22 13.22 0.14
C GLU A 73 3.63 11.81 0.04
N ILE A 74 2.29 11.67 0.10
CA ILE A 74 1.59 10.39 -0.11
C ILE A 74 1.84 9.88 -1.54
N HIS A 75 1.65 10.73 -2.54
CA HIS A 75 1.92 10.39 -3.94
C HIS A 75 3.36 9.92 -4.14
N VAL A 76 4.34 10.71 -3.69
CA VAL A 76 5.77 10.39 -3.84
C VAL A 76 6.13 9.05 -3.22
N LYS A 77 5.49 8.68 -2.11
CA LYS A 77 5.86 7.45 -1.40
C LYS A 77 5.10 6.20 -1.85
N PHE A 78 3.81 6.33 -2.13
CA PHE A 78 2.93 5.17 -2.22
C PHE A 78 2.42 4.89 -3.63
N ASP A 79 2.49 5.86 -4.55
CA ASP A 79 2.15 5.56 -5.94
C ASP A 79 3.16 4.57 -6.54
N GLY A 80 2.65 3.52 -7.18
CA GLY A 80 3.49 2.47 -7.76
C GLY A 80 3.96 1.40 -6.76
N VAL A 81 3.68 1.56 -5.47
CA VAL A 81 3.94 0.51 -4.47
C VAL A 81 2.96 -0.63 -4.67
N ILE A 82 3.45 -1.87 -4.67
CA ILE A 82 2.62 -3.06 -4.67
C ILE A 82 2.19 -3.34 -3.24
N LEU A 83 0.90 -3.19 -2.95
CA LEU A 83 0.34 -3.55 -1.65
C LEU A 83 -0.05 -5.02 -1.64
N GLN A 84 0.37 -5.75 -0.60
CA GLN A 84 -0.04 -7.14 -0.38
C GLN A 84 -0.66 -7.34 1.00
N TYR A 85 -1.76 -8.10 1.06
CA TYR A 85 -2.35 -8.55 2.32
C TYR A 85 -3.22 -9.80 2.20
N ASP A 86 -3.32 -10.51 3.32
CA ASP A 86 -4.25 -11.61 3.48
C ASP A 86 -5.55 -11.10 4.11
N ALA A 87 -6.68 -11.59 3.61
CA ALA A 87 -8.00 -11.29 4.13
C ALA A 87 -8.84 -12.56 4.22
N ARG A 88 -9.55 -12.72 5.34
CA ARG A 88 -10.50 -13.82 5.51
C ARG A 88 -11.82 -13.46 4.83
N ILE A 89 -12.39 -14.36 4.06
CA ILE A 89 -13.69 -14.16 3.40
C ILE A 89 -14.81 -14.25 4.44
N GLU A 90 -15.71 -13.26 4.45
CA GLU A 90 -16.92 -13.24 5.28
C GLU A 90 -18.11 -13.82 4.50
N SER A 91 -18.33 -13.33 3.28
CA SER A 91 -19.40 -13.79 2.40
C SER A 91 -19.08 -13.52 0.94
N VAL A 92 -19.73 -14.25 0.04
CA VAL A 92 -19.66 -14.04 -1.41
C VAL A 92 -21.08 -13.88 -1.92
N ASP A 93 -21.35 -12.76 -2.57
CA ASP A 93 -22.60 -12.50 -3.29
C ASP A 93 -22.32 -12.50 -4.79
N TRP A 94 -23.16 -13.13 -5.60
CA TRP A 94 -23.00 -13.16 -7.06
C TRP A 94 -24.17 -12.48 -7.76
N ARG A 95 -23.87 -11.56 -8.69
CA ARG A 95 -24.88 -10.88 -9.51
C ARG A 95 -24.25 -10.33 -10.79
N ASN A 96 -24.94 -10.48 -11.92
CA ASN A 96 -24.54 -9.92 -13.22
C ASN A 96 -23.09 -10.26 -13.57
N GLU A 97 -22.71 -11.54 -13.47
CA GLU A 97 -21.35 -12.03 -13.81
C GLU A 97 -20.22 -11.49 -12.91
N LEU A 98 -20.57 -10.82 -11.81
CA LEU A 98 -19.63 -10.31 -10.83
C LEU A 98 -19.82 -11.02 -9.48
N ALA A 99 -18.73 -11.50 -8.90
CA ALA A 99 -18.65 -11.90 -7.51
C ALA A 99 -18.25 -10.70 -6.65
N THR A 100 -19.06 -10.43 -5.63
CA THR A 100 -18.81 -9.44 -4.58
C THR A 100 -18.35 -10.17 -3.33
N ILE A 101 -17.05 -10.12 -3.06
CA ILE A 101 -16.40 -10.83 -1.96
C ILE A 101 -16.26 -9.84 -0.79
N LYS A 102 -17.06 -10.07 0.26
CA LYS A 102 -16.89 -9.37 1.54
C LYS A 102 -15.79 -10.09 2.32
N THR A 103 -14.84 -9.33 2.85
CA THR A 103 -13.72 -9.88 3.62
C THR A 103 -13.71 -9.27 5.02
N HIS A 104 -12.91 -9.82 5.94
CA HIS A 104 -12.55 -9.13 7.17
C HIS A 104 -11.50 -8.08 6.86
N SER A 105 -11.58 -6.94 7.56
CA SER A 105 -10.58 -5.89 7.37
C SER A 105 -9.19 -6.38 7.77
N PRO A 106 -8.17 -6.26 6.90
CA PRO A 106 -6.77 -6.54 7.23
C PRO A 106 -6.22 -5.53 8.25
N ILE A 107 -6.81 -4.34 8.34
CA ILE A 107 -6.41 -3.30 9.30
C ILE A 107 -7.42 -3.23 10.44
N ARG A 108 -6.95 -3.22 11.69
CA ARG A 108 -7.82 -3.01 12.85
C ARG A 108 -8.33 -1.58 12.87
N LYS A 109 -9.62 -1.39 13.19
CA LYS A 109 -10.15 -0.07 13.51
C LYS A 109 -9.53 0.43 14.82
N TYR A 110 -9.18 1.71 14.87
CA TYR A 110 -8.68 2.37 16.08
C TYR A 110 -9.30 3.75 16.21
N LYS A 111 -9.26 4.27 17.43
CA LYS A 111 -9.69 5.64 17.73
C LYS A 111 -8.53 6.60 17.42
N PRO A 112 -8.77 7.72 16.71
CA PRO A 112 -7.71 8.67 16.42
C PRO A 112 -7.08 9.27 17.67
N SER A 113 -5.78 9.55 17.56
CA SER A 113 -4.96 10.09 18.64
C SER A 113 -3.75 10.82 18.05
N ALA A 114 -2.99 11.54 18.88
CA ALA A 114 -1.73 12.16 18.43
C ALA A 114 -0.72 11.15 17.83
N ARG A 115 -0.79 9.87 18.23
CA ARG A 115 0.07 8.80 17.67
C ARG A 115 -0.50 8.20 16.39
N LEU A 116 -1.82 8.22 16.22
CA LEU A 116 -2.55 7.68 15.07
C LEU A 116 -3.54 8.73 14.55
N PRO A 117 -3.03 9.78 13.90
CA PRO A 117 -3.83 10.97 13.54
C PRO A 117 -4.79 10.75 12.36
N PHE A 118 -4.58 9.74 11.52
CA PHE A 118 -5.50 9.41 10.42
C PHE A 118 -6.41 8.27 10.81
N ASN A 119 -7.61 8.23 10.26
CA ASN A 119 -8.44 7.05 10.19
C ASN A 119 -8.29 6.43 8.78
N ILE A 120 -7.74 5.22 8.72
CA ILE A 120 -7.54 4.45 7.49
C ILE A 120 -8.59 3.35 7.50
N THR A 121 -9.54 3.44 6.59
CA THR A 121 -10.66 2.49 6.47
C THR A 121 -10.49 1.68 5.20
N THR A 122 -10.51 0.36 5.34
CA THR A 122 -10.59 -0.59 4.24
C THR A 122 -11.89 -0.47 3.49
N THR A 123 -11.79 -0.56 2.18
CA THR A 123 -12.94 -0.45 1.29
C THR A 123 -13.26 -1.83 0.77
N GLN A 124 -14.06 -2.53 1.56
CA GLN A 124 -14.74 -3.74 1.13
C GLN A 124 -16.08 -3.35 0.52
N PRO A 125 -16.62 -4.16 -0.40
CA PRO A 125 -16.15 -5.48 -0.86
C PRO A 125 -15.13 -5.44 -2.03
N ILE A 126 -14.45 -6.56 -2.29
CA ILE A 126 -13.70 -6.80 -3.54
C ILE A 126 -14.67 -7.33 -4.58
N VAL A 127 -14.66 -6.78 -5.80
CA VAL A 127 -15.60 -7.17 -6.85
C VAL A 127 -14.84 -7.64 -8.09
N ILE A 128 -14.97 -8.92 -8.46
CA ILE A 128 -14.27 -9.52 -9.60
C ILE A 128 -15.23 -10.26 -10.53
N PRO A 129 -14.96 -10.33 -11.85
CA PRO A 129 -15.71 -11.15 -12.79
C PRO A 129 -15.55 -12.62 -12.43
N MET A 130 -16.67 -13.36 -12.42
CA MET A 130 -16.69 -14.77 -12.06
C MET A 130 -18.01 -15.39 -12.50
N SER A 131 -18.00 -16.66 -12.91
CA SER A 131 -19.23 -17.42 -13.13
C SER A 131 -19.94 -17.71 -11.81
N ARG A 132 -21.25 -18.01 -11.89
CA ARG A 132 -22.03 -18.40 -10.70
C ARG A 132 -21.48 -19.67 -10.03
N GLY A 133 -20.97 -20.60 -10.84
CA GLY A 133 -20.41 -21.87 -10.36
C GLY A 133 -19.13 -21.66 -9.56
N GLU A 134 -18.20 -20.86 -10.09
CA GLU A 134 -16.95 -20.49 -9.41
C GLU A 134 -17.24 -19.71 -8.12
N ALA A 135 -18.17 -18.76 -8.15
CA ALA A 135 -18.55 -17.98 -6.96
C ALA A 135 -19.16 -18.87 -5.87
N GLY A 136 -19.93 -19.88 -6.25
CA GLY A 136 -20.48 -20.88 -5.32
C GLY A 136 -19.43 -21.87 -4.80
N ALA A 137 -18.32 -22.06 -5.52
CA ALA A 137 -17.22 -22.94 -5.14
C ALA A 137 -16.16 -22.25 -4.27
N LEU A 138 -16.19 -20.91 -4.14
CA LEU A 138 -15.24 -20.15 -3.32
C LEU A 138 -15.25 -20.64 -1.87
N GLN A 139 -14.12 -21.19 -1.43
CA GLN A 139 -13.96 -21.72 -0.08
C GLN A 139 -13.68 -20.59 0.91
N THR A 140 -14.68 -20.22 1.71
CA THR A 140 -14.58 -19.12 2.69
C THR A 140 -13.57 -19.35 3.84
N ARG A 141 -13.04 -20.57 3.96
CA ARG A 141 -12.03 -20.93 4.97
C ARG A 141 -10.59 -20.68 4.52
N LYS A 142 -10.32 -20.63 3.22
CA LYS A 142 -8.98 -20.30 2.70
C LYS A 142 -8.77 -18.78 2.78
N PRO A 143 -7.55 -18.31 3.09
CA PRO A 143 -7.25 -16.89 3.05
C PRO A 143 -7.31 -16.39 1.59
N LEU A 144 -7.92 -15.23 1.40
CA LEU A 144 -7.84 -14.49 0.16
C LEU A 144 -6.58 -13.63 0.22
N VAL A 145 -5.69 -13.76 -0.75
CA VAL A 145 -4.51 -12.89 -0.88
C VAL A 145 -4.83 -11.84 -1.91
N PHE A 146 -4.71 -10.57 -1.52
CA PHE A 146 -4.81 -9.43 -2.41
C PHE A 146 -3.41 -8.88 -2.69
N CYS A 147 -3.11 -8.62 -3.96
CA CYS A 147 -1.89 -7.96 -4.38
C CYS A 147 -2.25 -6.89 -5.42
N GLY A 148 -1.78 -5.65 -5.29
CA GLY A 148 -2.05 -4.66 -6.33
C GLY A 148 -1.26 -3.38 -6.22
N THR A 149 -0.98 -2.77 -7.37
CA THR A 149 -0.20 -1.54 -7.47
C THR A 149 -1.06 -0.33 -7.11
N LEU A 150 -0.64 0.40 -6.07
CA LEU A 150 -1.37 1.54 -5.54
C LEU A 150 -1.28 2.78 -6.45
N SER A 151 -2.38 3.51 -6.47
CA SER A 151 -2.52 4.85 -7.06
C SER A 151 -3.40 5.69 -6.15
N PHE A 152 -2.89 6.83 -5.71
CA PHE A 152 -3.61 7.72 -4.82
C PHE A 152 -4.50 8.69 -5.59
N GLN A 153 -5.72 8.90 -5.08
CA GLN A 153 -6.72 9.79 -5.66
C GLN A 153 -7.02 10.94 -4.69
N ASP A 154 -6.46 12.10 -5.01
CA ASP A 154 -6.48 13.29 -4.17
C ASP A 154 -7.89 13.81 -3.84
N GLY A 155 -8.18 13.91 -2.55
CA GLY A 155 -9.43 14.48 -2.04
C GLY A 155 -10.70 13.72 -2.43
N LYS A 156 -10.60 12.66 -3.24
CA LYS A 156 -11.71 11.81 -3.62
C LYS A 156 -12.14 10.95 -2.44
N TRP A 157 -13.44 10.77 -2.30
CA TRP A 157 -14.04 9.93 -1.27
C TRP A 157 -15.07 9.01 -1.90
N GLY A 158 -15.13 7.76 -1.44
CA GLY A 158 -16.09 6.78 -1.93
C GLY A 158 -15.49 5.85 -2.99
N ALA A 159 -16.37 5.17 -3.74
CA ALA A 159 -15.97 4.19 -4.76
C ALA A 159 -15.41 4.90 -6.00
N VAL A 160 -14.13 5.29 -5.94
CA VAL A 160 -13.42 5.99 -7.03
C VAL A 160 -12.65 5.03 -7.95
N GLY A 161 -12.37 3.81 -7.50
CA GLY A 161 -11.97 2.69 -8.36
C GLY A 161 -13.22 1.96 -8.86
N ARG A 162 -13.30 1.73 -10.18
CA ARG A 162 -14.44 1.05 -10.82
C ARG A 162 -14.09 -0.41 -11.06
N PRO A 163 -14.70 -1.36 -10.32
CA PRO A 163 -14.52 -2.76 -10.64
C PRO A 163 -15.09 -3.10 -12.02
N PRO A 164 -14.54 -4.11 -12.71
CA PRO A 164 -13.36 -4.88 -12.28
C PRO A 164 -12.03 -4.15 -12.53
N ALA A 165 -11.99 -3.16 -13.41
CA ALA A 165 -10.76 -2.48 -13.87
C ALA A 165 -9.88 -1.92 -12.74
N SER A 166 -10.49 -1.49 -11.63
CA SER A 166 -9.79 -0.98 -10.46
C SER A 166 -10.57 -1.25 -9.18
N GLN A 167 -9.86 -1.55 -8.09
CA GLN A 167 -10.45 -1.67 -6.77
C GLN A 167 -10.12 -0.42 -5.95
N SER A 168 -11.11 0.10 -5.21
CA SER A 168 -10.78 0.97 -4.08
C SER A 168 -10.22 0.08 -2.97
N ILE A 169 -9.13 0.49 -2.31
CA ILE A 169 -8.49 -0.31 -1.24
C ILE A 169 -8.60 0.37 0.13
N PHE A 170 -8.21 1.64 0.23
CA PHE A 170 -8.30 2.41 1.47
C PHE A 170 -8.80 3.82 1.23
N TRP A 171 -9.67 4.29 2.12
CA TRP A 171 -9.98 5.72 2.25
C TRP A 171 -9.29 6.28 3.48
N ILE A 172 -8.68 7.44 3.32
CA ILE A 172 -7.94 8.10 4.38
C ILE A 172 -8.68 9.37 4.77
N ARG A 173 -9.01 9.46 6.06
CA ARG A 173 -9.64 10.61 6.67
C ARG A 173 -8.77 11.12 7.81
N SER A 174 -8.81 12.42 8.03
CA SER A 174 -8.21 13.02 9.23
C SER A 174 -9.29 13.67 10.09
N GLU A 175 -9.21 13.43 11.39
CA GLU A 175 -10.04 14.10 12.41
C GLU A 175 -9.40 15.40 12.91
N ASN A 176 -8.11 15.62 12.63
CA ASN A 176 -7.36 16.79 13.10
C ASN A 176 -7.67 18.06 12.31
N TYR A 177 -8.17 17.93 11.08
CA TYR A 177 -8.84 19.05 10.43
C TYR A 177 -10.23 19.11 11.07
N LYS A 178 -10.62 20.26 11.63
CA LYS A 178 -11.86 20.41 12.43
C LYS A 178 -13.17 20.06 11.68
N GLN A 179 -13.07 19.73 10.39
CA GLN A 179 -14.08 19.07 9.57
C GLN A 179 -13.48 17.74 9.10
N VAL A 180 -14.27 16.65 9.05
CA VAL A 180 -13.79 15.36 8.51
C VAL A 180 -13.46 15.54 7.03
N ILE A 181 -12.20 15.87 6.73
CA ILE A 181 -11.72 16.11 5.38
C ILE A 181 -11.18 14.79 4.83
N SER A 182 -11.67 14.41 3.65
CA SER A 182 -11.07 13.33 2.88
C SER A 182 -9.66 13.74 2.48
N ILE A 183 -8.66 12.97 2.90
CA ILE A 183 -7.29 13.13 2.42
C ILE A 183 -7.25 12.60 0.99
N GLY A 184 -7.80 11.40 0.78
CA GLY A 184 -8.00 10.79 -0.53
C GLY A 184 -8.30 9.30 -0.42
N THR A 185 -8.24 8.65 -1.58
CA THR A 185 -8.53 7.21 -1.72
C THR A 185 -7.39 6.53 -2.47
N PHE A 186 -6.92 5.40 -1.95
CA PHE A 186 -6.08 4.50 -2.70
C PHE A 186 -6.93 3.58 -3.58
N ILE A 187 -6.60 3.54 -4.85
CA ILE A 187 -7.13 2.59 -5.83
C ILE A 187 -5.99 1.73 -6.37
N THR A 188 -6.33 0.66 -7.10
CA THR A 188 -5.34 -0.12 -7.85
C THR A 188 -5.28 0.28 -9.32
N LYS A 189 -4.06 0.28 -9.88
CA LYS A 189 -3.84 0.33 -11.35
C LYS A 189 -3.96 -1.07 -11.97
N ASP A 190 -3.37 -2.03 -11.28
CA ASP A 190 -3.38 -3.45 -11.57
C ASP A 190 -3.51 -4.20 -10.24
N TYR A 191 -4.02 -5.42 -10.28
CA TYR A 191 -4.13 -6.25 -9.09
C TYR A 191 -4.38 -7.71 -9.43
N SER A 192 -4.04 -8.59 -8.50
CA SER A 192 -4.45 -9.97 -8.50
C SER A 192 -5.09 -10.36 -7.17
N VAL A 193 -5.92 -11.38 -7.25
CA VAL A 193 -6.61 -12.00 -6.13
C VAL A 193 -6.36 -13.50 -6.20
N SER A 194 -5.85 -14.06 -5.11
CA SER A 194 -5.58 -15.49 -5.00
C SER A 194 -6.30 -16.11 -3.80
N LEU A 195 -6.59 -17.40 -3.87
CA LEU A 195 -7.19 -18.18 -2.78
C LEU A 195 -6.22 -19.28 -2.34
N GLY A 196 -5.36 -18.97 -1.36
CA GLY A 196 -4.14 -19.75 -1.13
C GLY A 196 -3.14 -19.51 -2.27
N ASP A 197 -2.65 -20.59 -2.89
CA ASP A 197 -1.67 -20.52 -3.98
C ASP A 197 -2.32 -20.42 -5.38
N GLU A 198 -3.66 -20.42 -5.45
CA GLU A 198 -4.41 -20.39 -6.70
C GLU A 198 -4.86 -18.97 -7.02
N GLU A 199 -4.35 -18.39 -8.12
CA GLU A 199 -4.83 -17.11 -8.62
C GLU A 199 -6.22 -17.28 -9.24
N ILE A 200 -7.19 -16.54 -8.70
CA ILE A 200 -8.59 -16.60 -9.14
C ILE A 200 -8.97 -15.42 -10.04
N PHE A 201 -8.17 -14.35 -10.05
CA PHE A 201 -8.36 -13.20 -10.90
C PHE A 201 -7.11 -12.32 -10.95
N ALA A 202 -6.80 -11.76 -12.11
CA ALA A 202 -5.76 -10.75 -12.27
C ALA A 202 -6.13 -9.74 -13.35
N ILE A 203 -5.67 -8.50 -13.16
CA ILE A 203 -5.62 -7.45 -14.18
C ILE A 203 -4.18 -6.99 -14.26
N HIS A 204 -3.61 -7.08 -15.45
CA HIS A 204 -2.29 -6.55 -15.77
C HIS A 204 -2.45 -5.34 -16.69
N PRO A 205 -1.60 -4.32 -16.56
CA PRO A 205 -1.73 -3.08 -17.31
C PRO A 205 -1.46 -3.21 -18.83
N GLU A 206 -1.15 -4.41 -19.34
CA GLU A 206 -0.77 -4.66 -20.74
C GLU A 206 -1.72 -5.60 -21.53
N GLN A 207 -2.99 -5.76 -21.12
CA GLN A 207 -3.93 -6.63 -21.86
C GLN A 207 -4.98 -5.91 -22.74
N GLU A 208 -4.91 -4.58 -22.91
CA GLU A 208 -5.83 -3.83 -23.80
C GLU A 208 -5.15 -3.25 -25.06
N ALA A 209 -4.21 -3.98 -25.65
CA ALA A 209 -3.65 -3.67 -26.96
C ALA A 209 -3.70 -4.86 -27.92
N GLU A 210 -4.91 -5.37 -28.20
CA GLU A 210 -5.21 -6.15 -29.41
C GLU A 210 -6.52 -5.66 -30.06
#